data_AF-A0A940CKH3-F1
#
_entry.id   AF-A0A940CKH3-F1
#
_cell.length_a   1.000
_cell.length_b   1.000
_cell.length_c   1.000
_cell.angle_alpha   90.00
_cell.angle_beta   90.00
_cell.angle_gamma   90.00
#
_symmetry.space_group_name_H-M   'P 1'
#
loop_
_entity.id
_entity.type
_entity.pdbx_description
1 polymer ?
#
loop_
_entity_poly.entity_id
_entity_poly.type
_entity_poly.pdbx_seq_one_letter_code
_entity_poly.pdbx_strand_id
1 'polypeptide(L)'
;MQKLLNQSKAGKEAQDFLKNKIITGDKKIKEEGELLKKEEIDLIAKKKTLSADEYKKTLNQLREKNIKFQRKRTNFTRAIATQRADARNRLLKALDPILTKYMSDNNVQIIIYRKYIVVAQSKLDLTDKILEIFNKELKSLNLK
;
A
#
# COMPACT_ATOMS: atom_id res chain seq x y z
N MET A 1 -6.59 18.26 0.67
CA MET A 1 -6.60 16.97 -0.06
C MET A 1 -6.00 15.83 0.75
N GLN A 2 -4.72 15.87 1.16
CA GLN A 2 -4.11 14.75 1.93
C GLN A 2 -4.87 14.43 3.23
N LYS A 3 -5.22 15.45 4.03
CA LYS A 3 -6.07 15.29 5.22
C LYS A 3 -7.38 14.58 4.88
N LEU A 4 -8.07 15.04 3.83
CA LEU A 4 -9.36 14.52 3.41
C LEU A 4 -9.30 13.04 2.99
N LEU A 5 -8.33 12.66 2.15
CA LEU A 5 -8.17 11.28 1.69
C LEU A 5 -7.70 10.33 2.81
N ASN A 6 -6.91 10.82 3.76
CA ASN A 6 -6.35 9.99 4.83
C ASN A 6 -7.27 9.89 6.05
N GLN A 7 -8.09 10.91 6.31
CA GLN A 7 -8.94 10.96 7.49
C GLN A 7 -10.40 10.60 7.21
N SER A 8 -10.81 10.49 5.93
CA SER A 8 -12.13 9.97 5.59
C SER A 8 -12.29 8.55 6.10
N LYS A 9 -13.53 8.15 6.38
CA LYS A 9 -13.85 6.82 6.89
C LYS A 9 -13.36 5.74 5.93
N ALA A 10 -13.71 5.87 4.65
CA ALA A 10 -13.27 4.96 3.59
C ALA A 10 -11.74 4.99 3.38
N GLY A 11 -11.10 6.16 3.56
CA GLY A 11 -9.66 6.33 3.46
C GLY A 11 -8.89 5.66 4.60
N LYS A 12 -9.33 5.87 5.85
CA LYS A 12 -8.77 5.20 7.04
C LYS A 12 -8.91 3.68 6.94
N GLU A 13 -10.09 3.20 6.57
CA GLU A 13 -10.33 1.77 6.38
C GLU A 13 -9.38 1.16 5.34
N ALA A 14 -9.16 1.87 4.23
CA ALA A 14 -8.21 1.44 3.20
C ALA A 14 -6.77 1.41 3.72
N GLN A 15 -6.36 2.39 4.53
CA GLN A 15 -5.04 2.43 5.14
C GLN A 15 -4.85 1.28 6.14
N ASP A 16 -5.83 1.01 6.98
CA ASP A 16 -5.79 -0.07 7.97
C ASP A 16 -5.71 -1.44 7.29
N PHE A 17 -6.52 -1.65 6.24
CA PHE A 17 -6.46 -2.85 5.43
C PHE A 17 -5.06 -3.09 4.83
N LEU A 18 -4.51 -2.06 4.16
CA LEU A 18 -3.18 -2.16 3.54
C LEU A 18 -2.08 -2.33 4.58
N LYS A 19 -2.17 -1.65 5.72
CA LYS A 19 -1.22 -1.78 6.84
C LYS A 19 -1.20 -3.22 7.37
N ASN A 20 -2.36 -3.81 7.62
CA ASN A 20 -2.47 -5.19 8.09
C ASN A 20 -1.94 -6.18 7.05
N LYS A 21 -2.21 -5.95 5.76
CA LYS A 21 -1.68 -6.76 4.66
C LYS A 21 -0.15 -6.68 4.57
N ILE A 22 0.43 -5.50 4.76
CA ILE A 22 1.88 -5.29 4.81
C ILE A 22 2.49 -6.05 6.00
N ILE A 23 1.98 -5.84 7.22
CA ILE A 23 2.51 -6.48 8.43
C ILE A 23 2.49 -8.01 8.31
N THR A 24 1.36 -8.57 7.86
CA THR A 24 1.20 -10.03 7.69
C THR A 24 2.07 -10.59 6.57
N GLY A 25 2.16 -9.87 5.44
CA GLY A 25 3.00 -10.27 4.31
C GLY A 25 4.50 -10.20 4.63
N ASP A 26 4.94 -9.13 5.29
CA ASP A 26 6.34 -8.93 5.68
C ASP A 26 6.79 -9.99 6.68
N LYS A 27 5.93 -10.38 7.63
CA LYS A 27 6.21 -11.49 8.56
C LYS A 27 6.48 -12.80 7.79
N LYS A 28 5.62 -13.18 6.84
CA LYS A 28 5.79 -14.39 6.03
C LYS A 28 7.06 -14.34 5.17
N ILE A 29 7.33 -13.20 4.54
CA ILE A 29 8.54 -13.00 3.73
C ILE A 29 9.80 -13.11 4.62
N LYS A 30 9.75 -12.59 5.84
CA LYS A 30 10.88 -12.69 6.77
C LYS A 30 11.14 -14.14 7.20
N GLU A 31 10.10 -14.87 7.58
CA GLU A 31 10.19 -16.30 7.95
C GLU A 31 10.75 -17.15 6.79
N GLU A 32 10.26 -16.95 5.58
CA GLU A 32 10.78 -17.64 4.38
C GLU A 32 12.25 -17.30 4.11
N GLY A 33 12.63 -16.03 4.29
CA GLY A 33 14.03 -15.60 4.14
C GLY A 33 14.96 -16.21 5.19
N GLU A 34 14.51 -16.37 6.43
CA GLU A 34 15.27 -17.04 7.49
C GLU A 34 15.45 -18.53 7.22
N LEU A 35 14.42 -19.21 6.70
CA LEU A 35 14.51 -20.61 6.29
C LEU A 35 15.54 -20.81 5.17
N LEU A 36 15.52 -19.94 4.13
CA LEU A 36 16.48 -20.01 3.04
C LEU A 36 17.93 -19.78 3.52
N LYS A 37 18.14 -18.87 4.48
CA LYS A 37 19.45 -18.68 5.09
C LYS A 37 19.94 -19.90 5.85
N LYS A 38 19.05 -20.59 6.56
CA LYS A 38 19.39 -21.85 7.25
C LYS A 38 19.77 -22.94 6.24
N GLU A 39 18.99 -23.11 5.18
CA GLU A 39 19.31 -24.05 4.10
C GLU A 39 20.67 -23.75 3.45
N GLU A 40 21.02 -22.47 3.27
CA GLU A 40 22.31 -22.04 2.74
C GLU A 40 23.47 -22.40 3.68
N ILE A 41 23.35 -22.12 4.98
CA ILE A 41 24.35 -22.46 6.00
C ILE A 41 24.56 -23.98 6.06
N ASP A 42 23.47 -24.76 6.07
CA ASP A 42 23.51 -26.22 6.11
C ASP A 42 24.19 -26.79 4.87
N LEU A 43 23.91 -26.23 3.68
CA LEU A 43 24.56 -26.64 2.44
C LEU A 43 26.06 -26.37 2.49
N ILE A 44 26.48 -25.19 2.97
CA ILE A 44 27.90 -24.83 3.13
C ILE A 44 28.61 -25.80 4.08
N ALA A 45 27.98 -26.16 5.20
CA ALA A 45 28.54 -27.11 6.16
C ALA A 45 28.73 -28.51 5.54
N LYS A 46 27.80 -28.94 4.69
CA LYS A 46 27.84 -30.25 4.00
C LYS A 46 28.77 -30.30 2.79
N LYS A 47 29.45 -29.21 2.44
CA LYS A 47 30.35 -29.13 1.27
C LYS A 47 31.47 -30.18 1.29
N LYS A 48 31.96 -30.56 2.48
CA LYS A 48 33.05 -31.55 2.64
C LYS A 48 32.55 -33.00 2.64
N THR A 49 31.25 -33.23 2.85
CA THR A 49 30.67 -34.57 3.03
C THR A 49 29.83 -35.03 1.84
N LEU A 50 29.31 -34.11 1.03
CA LEU A 50 28.54 -34.41 -0.17
C LEU A 50 29.46 -34.66 -1.37
N SER A 51 29.00 -35.51 -2.29
CA SER A 51 29.63 -35.62 -3.61
C SER A 51 29.49 -34.30 -4.38
N ALA A 52 30.40 -34.03 -5.31
CA ALA A 52 30.39 -32.80 -6.11
C ALA A 52 29.07 -32.64 -6.90
N ASP A 53 28.51 -33.73 -7.41
CA ASP A 53 27.28 -33.73 -8.20
C ASP A 53 26.04 -33.47 -7.34
N GLU A 54 25.93 -34.10 -6.17
CA GLU A 54 24.83 -33.86 -5.24
C GLU A 54 24.86 -32.44 -4.66
N TYR A 55 26.06 -31.93 -4.36
CA TYR A 55 26.25 -30.55 -3.92
C TYR A 55 25.81 -29.57 -5.02
N LYS A 56 26.21 -29.81 -6.28
CA LYS A 56 25.81 -28.97 -7.42
C LYS A 56 24.29 -28.99 -7.63
N LYS A 57 23.65 -30.15 -7.52
CA LYS A 57 22.19 -30.29 -7.65
C LYS A 57 21.45 -29.51 -6.56
N THR A 58 21.83 -29.69 -5.30
CA THR A 58 21.22 -29.01 -4.15
C THR A 58 21.47 -27.48 -4.19
N LEU A 59 22.66 -27.05 -4.61
CA LEU A 59 22.97 -25.64 -4.84
C LEU A 59 22.06 -25.01 -5.91
N ASN A 60 21.85 -25.71 -7.02
CA ASN A 60 20.96 -25.21 -8.07
C ASN A 60 19.51 -25.11 -7.58
N GLN A 61 19.02 -26.09 -6.82
CA GLN A 61 17.70 -26.03 -6.19
C GLN A 61 17.56 -24.84 -5.23
N LEU A 62 18.57 -24.59 -4.39
CA LEU A 62 18.58 -23.45 -3.48
C LEU A 62 18.59 -22.12 -4.24
N ARG A 63 19.34 -22.02 -5.34
CA ARG A 63 19.34 -20.84 -6.23
C ARG A 63 17.96 -20.60 -6.84
N GLU A 64 17.29 -21.63 -7.32
CA GLU A 64 15.92 -21.53 -7.86
C GLU A 64 14.93 -21.07 -6.79
N LYS A 65 15.00 -21.63 -5.57
CA LYS A 65 14.19 -21.18 -4.44
C LYS A 65 14.43 -19.71 -4.13
N ASN A 66 15.69 -19.27 -4.10
CA ASN A 66 16.04 -17.87 -3.84
C ASN A 66 15.48 -16.95 -4.94
N ILE A 67 15.59 -17.32 -6.22
CA ILE A 67 14.99 -16.55 -7.32
C ILE A 67 13.47 -16.43 -7.15
N LYS A 68 12.78 -17.53 -6.82
CA LYS A 68 11.33 -17.53 -6.56
C LYS A 68 10.97 -16.62 -5.39
N PHE A 69 11.74 -16.69 -4.30
CA PHE A 69 11.57 -15.82 -3.12
C PHE A 69 11.72 -14.33 -3.48
N GLN A 70 12.76 -13.95 -4.23
CA GLN A 70 12.97 -12.56 -4.63
C GLN A 70 11.86 -12.05 -5.57
N ARG A 71 11.39 -12.90 -6.50
CA ARG A 71 10.23 -12.58 -7.35
C ARG A 71 8.97 -12.38 -6.51
N LYS A 72 8.72 -13.25 -5.53
CA LYS A 72 7.58 -13.14 -4.61
C LYS A 72 7.60 -11.83 -3.83
N ARG A 73 8.75 -11.44 -3.26
CA ARG A 73 8.92 -10.17 -2.54
C ARG A 73 8.67 -8.95 -3.42
N THR A 74 9.21 -8.97 -4.63
CA THR A 74 8.99 -7.90 -5.63
C THR A 74 7.51 -7.80 -6.00
N ASN A 75 6.86 -8.93 -6.29
CA ASN A 75 5.44 -8.97 -6.64
C ASN A 75 4.55 -8.50 -5.50
N PHE A 76 4.86 -8.88 -4.25
CA PHE A 76 4.15 -8.40 -3.07
C PHE A 76 4.22 -6.87 -2.96
N THR A 77 5.43 -6.31 -3.07
CA THR A 77 5.63 -4.85 -3.01
C THR A 77 4.87 -4.12 -4.13
N ARG A 78 4.94 -4.65 -5.36
CA ARG A 78 4.20 -4.11 -6.50
C ARG A 78 2.70 -4.16 -6.29
N ALA A 79 2.17 -5.29 -5.79
CA ALA A 79 0.75 -5.44 -5.51
C ALA A 79 0.26 -4.41 -4.48
N ILE A 80 1.01 -4.20 -3.39
CA ILE A 80 0.68 -3.16 -2.39
C ILE A 80 0.68 -1.77 -3.01
N ALA A 81 1.67 -1.44 -3.85
CA ALA A 81 1.75 -0.14 -4.52
C ALA A 81 0.55 0.07 -5.47
N THR A 82 0.21 -0.93 -6.27
CA THR A 82 -0.94 -0.91 -7.18
C THR A 82 -2.25 -0.73 -6.40
N GLN A 83 -2.47 -1.51 -5.34
CA GLN A 83 -3.68 -1.39 -4.51
C GLN A 83 -3.80 -0.02 -3.84
N ARG A 84 -2.67 0.55 -3.38
CA ARG A 84 -2.64 1.91 -2.81
C ARG A 84 -3.01 2.96 -3.85
N ALA A 85 -2.48 2.86 -5.07
CA ALA A 85 -2.79 3.78 -6.16
C ALA A 85 -4.26 3.69 -6.57
N ASP A 86 -4.79 2.47 -6.71
CA ASP A 86 -6.20 2.24 -7.04
C ASP A 86 -7.14 2.79 -5.98
N ALA A 87 -6.90 2.48 -4.69
CA ALA A 87 -7.68 3.02 -3.58
C ALA A 87 -7.71 4.56 -3.59
N ARG A 88 -6.55 5.20 -3.82
CA ARG A 88 -6.47 6.65 -3.95
C ARG A 88 -7.29 7.18 -5.12
N ASN A 89 -7.20 6.54 -6.29
CA ASN A 89 -7.94 6.96 -7.48
C ASN A 89 -9.45 6.82 -7.28
N ARG A 90 -9.89 5.75 -6.63
CA ARG A 90 -11.31 5.54 -6.29
C ARG A 90 -11.83 6.60 -5.33
N LEU A 91 -11.05 6.98 -4.32
CA LEU A 91 -11.42 8.09 -3.41
C LEU A 91 -11.52 9.42 -4.16
N LEU A 92 -10.58 9.73 -5.06
CA LEU A 92 -10.62 10.96 -5.86
C LEU A 92 -11.85 11.00 -6.77
N LYS A 93 -12.13 9.91 -7.50
CA LYS A 93 -13.33 9.81 -8.36
C LYS A 93 -14.64 10.02 -7.59
N ALA A 94 -14.70 9.54 -6.35
CA ALA A 94 -15.86 9.75 -5.49
C ALA A 94 -15.94 11.18 -4.91
N LEU A 95 -14.80 11.87 -4.79
CA LEU A 95 -14.74 13.22 -4.25
C LEU A 95 -15.11 14.29 -5.28
N ASP A 96 -14.78 14.07 -6.56
CA ASP A 96 -15.06 15.01 -7.65
C ASP A 96 -16.53 15.49 -7.70
N PRO A 97 -17.56 14.62 -7.68
CA PRO A 97 -18.95 15.08 -7.70
C PRO A 97 -19.33 15.89 -6.45
N ILE A 98 -18.74 15.58 -5.28
CA ILE A 98 -18.98 16.30 -4.03
C ILE A 98 -18.45 17.73 -4.12
N LEU A 99 -17.24 17.89 -4.65
CA LEU A 99 -16.63 19.21 -4.83
C LEU A 99 -17.42 20.04 -5.83
N THR A 100 -17.80 19.46 -6.98
CA THR A 100 -18.60 20.15 -8.00
C THR A 100 -19.97 20.59 -7.47
N LYS A 101 -20.65 19.70 -6.74
CA LYS A 101 -21.93 20.04 -6.10
C LYS A 101 -21.77 21.14 -5.06
N TYR A 102 -20.78 21.04 -4.19
CA TYR A 102 -20.50 22.08 -3.20
C TYR A 102 -20.21 23.43 -3.85
N MET A 103 -19.48 23.44 -4.97
CA MET A 103 -19.21 24.66 -5.73
C MET A 103 -20.48 25.32 -6.24
N SER A 104 -21.37 24.54 -6.87
CA SER A 104 -22.66 25.04 -7.36
C SER A 104 -23.55 25.54 -6.24
N ASP A 105 -23.73 24.76 -5.17
CA ASP A 105 -24.67 25.06 -4.09
C ASP A 105 -24.25 26.29 -3.26
N ASN A 106 -22.95 26.64 -3.26
CA ASN A 106 -22.39 27.71 -2.44
C ASN A 106 -21.78 28.87 -3.26
N ASN A 107 -22.03 28.93 -4.57
CA ASN A 107 -21.45 29.93 -5.48
C ASN A 107 -19.92 30.05 -5.39
N VAL A 108 -19.23 28.92 -5.18
CA VAL A 108 -17.75 28.89 -5.15
C VAL A 108 -17.23 28.70 -6.56
N GLN A 109 -16.44 29.67 -7.04
CA GLN A 109 -15.89 29.65 -8.39
C GLN A 109 -14.64 28.79 -8.52
N ILE A 110 -13.83 28.70 -7.47
CA ILE A 110 -12.53 27.99 -7.50
C ILE A 110 -12.27 27.30 -6.16
N ILE A 111 -11.84 26.04 -6.22
CA ILE A 111 -11.26 25.30 -5.09
C ILE A 111 -9.78 25.03 -5.39
N ILE A 112 -8.91 25.44 -4.48
CA ILE A 112 -7.45 25.33 -4.64
C ILE A 112 -6.89 24.37 -3.58
N TYR A 113 -5.90 23.57 -3.97
CA TYR A 113 -5.18 22.75 -3.00
C TYR A 113 -4.36 23.60 -2.03
N ARG A 114 -4.57 23.34 -0.72
CA ARG A 114 -3.84 23.99 0.38
C ARG A 114 -2.31 24.03 0.20
N LYS A 115 -1.71 23.03 -0.46
CA LYS A 115 -0.24 22.98 -0.71
C LYS A 115 0.29 24.13 -1.58
N TYR A 116 -0.58 24.81 -2.33
CA TYR A 116 -0.23 25.97 -3.15
C TYR A 116 -0.55 27.31 -2.44
N ILE A 117 -0.99 27.27 -1.19
CA ILE A 117 -1.42 28.44 -0.43
C ILE A 117 -0.51 28.59 0.80
N VAL A 118 0.24 29.68 0.89
CA VAL A 118 1.11 29.97 2.03
C VAL A 118 0.28 30.38 3.26
N VAL A 119 -0.61 31.36 3.07
CA VAL A 119 -1.49 31.88 4.12
C VAL A 119 -2.91 32.07 3.57
N ALA A 120 -3.89 31.75 4.39
CA ALA A 120 -5.30 32.03 4.14
C ALA A 120 -6.03 32.09 5.49
N GLN A 121 -7.15 32.81 5.52
CA GLN A 121 -8.02 32.81 6.71
C GLN A 121 -8.59 31.40 6.92
N SER A 122 -8.58 30.91 8.16
CA SER A 122 -9.04 29.56 8.51
C SER A 122 -10.48 29.27 8.06
N LYS A 123 -11.35 30.28 8.08
CA LYS A 123 -12.75 30.17 7.61
C LYS A 123 -12.89 29.82 6.12
N LEU A 124 -11.83 30.00 5.32
CA LEU A 124 -11.80 29.62 3.90
C LEU A 124 -11.41 28.15 3.70
N ASP A 125 -10.94 27.46 4.74
CA ASP A 125 -10.61 26.04 4.65
C ASP A 125 -11.90 25.21 4.67
N LEU A 126 -12.21 24.61 3.53
CA LEU A 126 -13.39 23.76 3.34
C LEU A 126 -13.14 22.30 3.75
N THR A 127 -11.91 21.93 4.13
CA THR A 127 -11.50 20.52 4.26
C THR A 127 -12.41 19.73 5.20
N ASP A 128 -12.73 20.27 6.37
CA ASP A 128 -13.54 19.56 7.37
C ASP A 128 -15.02 19.46 6.95
N LYS A 129 -15.56 20.51 6.32
CA LYS A 129 -16.93 20.49 5.74
C LYS A 129 -17.05 19.42 4.65
N ILE A 130 -16.11 19.38 3.71
CA ILE A 130 -16.13 18.37 2.63
C ILE A 130 -15.88 16.97 3.22
N LEU A 131 -15.03 16.84 4.24
CA LEU A 131 -14.80 15.56 4.90
C LEU A 131 -16.08 14.99 5.53
N GLU A 132 -16.91 15.83 6.15
CA GLU A 132 -18.20 15.40 6.68
C GLU A 132 -19.16 14.91 5.59
N ILE A 133 -19.26 15.65 4.47
CA ILE A 133 -20.10 15.24 3.32
C ILE A 133 -19.58 13.93 2.74
N PHE A 134 -18.26 13.83 2.54
CA PHE A 134 -17.62 12.65 1.96
C PHE A 134 -17.82 11.40 2.82
N ASN A 135 -17.77 11.53 4.15
CA ASN A 135 -18.03 10.40 5.05
C ASN A 135 -19.49 9.92 5.04
N LYS A 136 -20.44 10.81 4.69
CA LYS A 136 -21.85 10.44 4.54
C LYS A 136 -22.08 9.68 3.23
N GLU A 137 -21.46 10.13 2.14
CA GLU A 137 -21.65 9.54 0.81
C GLU A 137 -20.83 8.27 0.60
N LEU A 138 -19.56 8.24 1.05
CA LEU A 138 -18.67 7.11 0.87
C LEU A 138 -18.25 6.52 2.21
N LYS A 139 -18.94 5.44 2.61
CA LYS A 139 -18.67 4.75 3.88
C LYS A 139 -17.44 3.83 3.84
N SER A 140 -17.18 3.18 2.70
CA SER A 140 -16.10 2.20 2.52
C SER A 140 -15.69 2.08 1.05
N LEU A 141 -14.44 1.68 0.79
CA LEU A 141 -13.97 1.26 -0.54
C LEU A 141 -14.11 -0.24 -0.79
N ASN A 142 -14.43 -1.03 0.22
CA ASN A 142 -14.48 -2.50 0.17
C ASN A 142 -13.24 -3.09 -0.54
N LEU A 143 -12.07 -2.94 0.07
CA LEU A 143 -10.80 -3.48 -0.46
C LEU A 143 -10.56 -4.95 -0.07
N LYS A 144 -11.49 -5.55 0.68
CA LYS A 144 -11.44 -6.95 1.13
C LYS A 144 -11.71 -7.92 -0.01
#